data_AF-A0A8T4J6R9-F1
#
_entry.id   AF-A0A8T4J6R9-F1
#
_cell.length_a   1.000
_cell.length_b   1.000
_cell.length_c   1.000
_cell.angle_alpha   90.00
_cell.angle_beta   90.00
_cell.angle_gamma   90.00
#
_symmetry.space_group_name_H-M   'P 1'
#
loop_
_entity.id
_entity.type
_entity.pdbx_description
1 polymer ?
#
loop_
_entity_poly.entity_id
_entity_poly.type
_entity_poly.pdbx_seq_one_letter_code
_entity_poly.pdbx_strand_id
1 'polypeptide(L)' 'FDVIPLSSTRLAFVTGEVAGHGLGATAAMGRLRTAVQTLADLDLTPGELLSHLDDIVLRLADTETPFANPEEGGAGGA' A
#
# COMPACT_ATOMS: atom_id res chain seq x y z
N PHE A 1 -9.42 -3.07 3.53
CA PHE A 1 -10.37 -2.30 2.72
C PHE A 1 -10.64 -0.96 3.39
N ASP A 2 -11.03 0.05 2.62
CA ASP A 2 -11.37 1.39 3.11
C ASP A 2 -12.65 1.93 2.49
N VAL A 3 -13.35 2.75 3.25
CA VAL A 3 -14.56 3.47 2.83
C VAL A 3 -14.32 4.95 3.07
N ILE A 4 -14.36 5.74 2.00
CA ILE A 4 -14.03 7.17 2.06
C ILE A 4 -15.22 7.98 1.53
N PRO A 5 -15.82 8.84 2.37
CA PRO A 5 -16.85 9.77 1.91
C PRO A 5 -16.21 10.80 0.98
N LEU A 6 -16.82 11.02 -0.18
CA LEU A 6 -16.40 12.03 -1.15
C LEU A 6 -17.38 13.20 -1.14
N SER A 7 -17.04 14.28 -1.84
CA SER A 7 -17.97 15.38 -2.06
C SER A 7 -19.23 14.89 -2.80
N SER A 8 -20.33 15.62 -2.63
CA SER A 8 -21.55 15.44 -3.43
C SER A 8 -22.21 14.04 -3.29
N THR A 9 -22.32 13.51 -2.06
CA THR A 9 -22.96 12.20 -1.75
C THR A 9 -22.32 10.99 -2.44
N ARG A 10 -21.06 11.11 -2.88
CA ARG A 10 -20.29 10.01 -3.47
C ARG A 10 -19.48 9.29 -2.40
N LEU A 11 -19.14 8.03 -2.67
CA LEU A 11 -18.37 7.20 -1.76
C LEU A 11 -17.35 6.39 -2.55
N ALA A 12 -16.08 6.44 -2.14
CA ALA A 12 -15.03 5.58 -2.65
C ALA A 12 -14.92 4.34 -1.76
N PHE A 13 -14.89 3.17 -2.38
CA PHE A 13 -14.57 1.91 -1.71
C PHE A 13 -13.27 1.37 -2.29
N VAL A 14 -12.28 1.16 -1.42
CA VAL A 14 -10.96 0.69 -1.81
C VAL A 14 -10.72 -0.69 -1.24
N THR A 15 -10.43 -1.64 -2.13
CA THR A 15 -9.94 -2.97 -1.79
C THR A 15 -8.50 -3.09 -2.27
N GLY A 16 -7.64 -3.62 -1.42
CA GLY A 16 -6.23 -3.80 -1.70
C GLY A 16 -5.68 -4.89 -0.80
N GLU A 17 -4.78 -5.68 -1.36
CA GLU A 17 -4.07 -6.76 -0.67
C GLU A 17 -2.57 -6.43 -0.69
N VAL A 18 -1.88 -6.71 0.42
CA VAL A 18 -0.43 -6.57 0.52
C VAL A 18 0.15 -7.98 0.57
N ALA A 19 1.06 -8.28 -0.35
CA ALA A 19 1.79 -9.55 -0.33
C ALA A 19 2.80 -9.56 0.84
N GLY A 20 2.82 -10.66 1.60
CA GLY A 20 3.73 -10.85 2.73
C GLY A 20 3.03 -10.85 4.10
N HIS A 21 3.80 -11.14 5.14
CA HIS A 21 3.30 -11.29 6.51
C HIS A 21 4.22 -10.60 7.51
N GLY A 22 3.64 -9.97 8.53
CA GLY A 22 4.36 -9.32 9.62
C GLY A 22 4.20 -7.80 9.68
N LEU A 23 5.05 -7.15 10.48
CA LEU A 23 4.95 -5.72 10.80
C LEU A 23 5.15 -4.84 9.56
N GLY A 24 6.06 -5.21 8.66
CA GLY A 24 6.33 -4.48 7.42
C GLY A 24 5.10 -4.40 6.50
N ALA A 25 4.50 -5.54 6.19
CA ALA A 25 3.26 -5.62 5.39
C ALA A 25 2.10 -4.83 6.04
N THR A 26 1.98 -4.91 7.37
CA THR A 26 0.97 -4.16 8.12
C THR A 26 1.23 -2.65 8.08
N ALA A 27 2.48 -2.23 8.21
CA ALA A 27 2.88 -0.82 8.15
C ALA A 27 2.73 -0.24 6.74
N ALA A 28 3.03 -1.02 5.70
CA ALA A 28 2.77 -0.65 4.31
C ALA A 28 1.26 -0.41 4.08
N MET A 29 0.40 -1.31 4.56
CA MET A 29 -1.05 -1.15 4.45
C MET A 29 -1.57 0.09 5.20
N GLY A 30 -1.02 0.38 6.38
CA GLY A 30 -1.35 1.60 7.13
C GLY A 30 -0.97 2.88 6.40
N ARG A 31 0.23 2.92 5.79
CA ARG A 31 0.69 4.04 4.97
C ARG A 31 -0.17 4.24 3.72
N LEU A 32 -0.57 3.15 3.06
CA LEU A 32 -1.48 3.21 1.92
C LEU A 32 -2.83 3.83 2.31
N ARG A 33 -3.45 3.34 3.39
CA ARG A 33 -4.73 3.87 3.90
C ARG A 33 -4.66 5.38 4.13
N THR A 34 -3.61 5.87 4.78
CA THR A 34 -3.42 7.30 4.99
C THR A 34 -3.29 8.07 3.67
N ALA A 35 -2.51 7.58 2.72
CA ALA A 35 -2.34 8.22 1.41
C ALA A 35 -3.66 8.31 0.64
N VAL A 36 -4.44 7.23 0.60
CA VAL A 36 -5.75 7.20 -0.08
C VAL A 36 -6.71 8.21 0.57
N GLN A 37 -6.78 8.29 1.90
CA GLN A 37 -7.61 9.30 2.59
C GLN A 37 -7.21 10.73 2.20
N THR A 38 -5.92 11.05 2.23
CA THR A 38 -5.44 12.39 1.86
C THR A 38 -5.72 12.73 0.40
N LEU A 39 -5.56 11.79 -0.53
CA LEU A 39 -5.86 12.02 -1.95
C LEU A 39 -7.37 12.15 -2.22
N ALA A 40 -8.20 11.41 -1.48
CA ALA A 40 -9.65 11.50 -1.59
C ALA A 40 -10.21 12.83 -1.08
N ASP A 41 -9.59 13.43 -0.05
CA ASP A 41 -9.93 14.76 0.45
C ASP A 41 -9.72 15.88 -0.60
N LEU A 42 -8.90 15.63 -1.63
CA LEU A 42 -8.66 16.57 -2.73
C LEU A 42 -9.77 16.56 -3.79
N ASP A 43 -10.81 15.73 -3.64
CA ASP A 43 -11.94 15.56 -4.57
C ASP A 43 -11.51 15.28 -6.03
N LEU A 44 -10.37 14.59 -6.19
CA LEU A 44 -9.85 14.16 -7.48
C LEU A 44 -10.80 13.20 -8.18
N THR A 45 -10.73 13.14 -9.51
CA THR A 45 -11.41 12.08 -10.24
C THR A 45 -10.81 10.72 -9.88
N PRO A 46 -11.59 9.62 -9.94
CA PRO A 46 -11.07 8.29 -9.58
C PRO A 46 -9.81 7.89 -10.35
N GLY A 47 -9.72 8.25 -11.63
CA GLY A 47 -8.56 7.96 -12.46
C GLY A 47 -7.30 8.69 -11.99
N GLU A 48 -7.42 9.99 -11.67
CA GLU A 48 -6.31 10.78 -11.16
C GLU A 48 -5.85 10.30 -9.78
N LEU A 49 -6.80 9.98 -8.89
CA LEU A 49 -6.50 9.43 -7.57
C LEU A 49 -5.69 8.13 -7.70
N LEU A 50 -6.11 7.22 -8.59
CA LEU A 50 -5.43 5.95 -8.80
C LEU A 50 -4.02 6.13 -9.36
N SER A 51 -3.82 7.06 -10.30
CA SER A 51 -2.49 7.39 -10.82
C SER A 51 -1.57 7.93 -9.73
N HIS A 52 -2.05 8.85 -8.89
CA HIS A 52 -1.24 9.39 -7.78
C HIS A 52 -0.95 8.32 -6.72
N LEU A 53 -1.90 7.41 -6.49
CA LEU A 53 -1.69 6.29 -5.57
C LEU A 53 -0.62 5.33 -6.12
N ASP A 54 -0.61 5.06 -7.42
CA ASP A 54 0.42 4.24 -8.10
C ASP A 54 1.83 4.83 -7.90
N ASP A 55 1.99 6.13 -8.11
CA ASP A 55 3.27 6.84 -7.87
C ASP A 55 3.73 6.71 -6.41
N ILE A 56 2.80 6.77 -5.44
CA ILE A 56 3.09 6.60 -4.02
C ILE A 56 3.53 5.17 -3.72
N VAL A 57 2.86 4.17 -4.30
CA VAL A 57 3.20 2.75 -4.14
C VAL A 57 4.60 2.47 -4.67
N LEU A 58 4.93 2.94 -5.88
CA LEU A 58 6.24 2.76 -6.48
C LEU A 58 7.36 3.33 -5.60
N ARG A 59 7.16 4.54 -5.07
CA ARG A 59 8.12 5.17 -4.16
C ARG A 59 8.25 4.47 -2.80
N LEU A 60 7.15 3.91 -2.28
CA LEU A 60 7.19 3.12 -1.05
C LEU A 60 7.96 1.81 -1.27
N ALA A 61 7.78 1.15 -2.42
CA ALA A 61 8.51 -0.04 -2.80
C ALA A 61 10.02 0.22 -2.91
N ASP A 62 10.42 1.37 -3.46
CA ASP A 62 11.83 1.79 -3.50
C ASP A 62 12.43 2.07 -2.11
N THR A 63 11.60 2.41 -1.14
CA THR A 63 12.03 2.69 0.25
C THR A 63 12.13 1.42 1.10
N GLU A 64 11.37 0.38 0.76
CA GLU A 64 11.47 -0.94 1.39
C GLU A 64 12.56 -1.77 0.71
N THR A 65 13.82 -1.52 1.09
CA THR A 65 14.88 -2.51 0.85
C THR A 65 14.45 -3.83 1.51
N PRO A 66 14.44 -4.96 0.79
CA PRO A 66 14.06 -6.23 1.38
C PRO A 66 15.05 -6.52 2.50
N PHE A 67 14.60 -6.47 3.75
CA PHE A 67 15.32 -7.16 4.82
C PHE A 67 15.41 -8.62 4.35
N ALA A 68 16.63 -9.04 4.04
CA ALA A 68 16.98 -10.32 3.47
C ALA A 68 16.17 -11.46 4.10
N ASN A 69 15.64 -12.37 3.29
CA ASN A 69 15.30 -13.71 3.76
C ASN A 69 16.60 -14.44 4.08
N PRO A 70 16.94 -14.74 5.34
CA PRO A 70 18.12 -15.51 5.67
C PRO A 70 17.72 -16.96 5.94
N GLU A 71 16.98 -17.62 5.04
CA GLU A 71 16.59 -19.01 5.25
C GLU A 71 16.54 -19.77 3.90
N GLU A 72 17.70 -19.89 3.24
CA GLU A 72 17.97 -21.07 2.41
C GLU A 72 19.19 -21.81 2.99
N GLY A 73 18.87 -22.88 3.74
CA GLY A 73 19.54 -24.17 3.61
C GLY A 73 20.98 -24.27 4.10
N GLY A 74 21.14 -24.60 5.38
CA GLY A 74 22.40 -25.00 5.96
C GLY A 74 23.07 -26.21 5.29
N ALA A 75 24.38 -26.19 5.42
CA ALA A 75 25.31 -27.31 5.39
C ALA A 75 24.70 -28.73 5.43
N GLY A 76 24.82 -29.44 4.30
CA GLY A 76 25.25 -30.84 4.33
C GLY A 76 26.74 -30.86 3.97
N GLY A 77 27.68 -31.38 4.74
CA GLY A 77 27.59 -32.44 5.74
C GLY A 77 27.92 -33.81 5.12
N ALA A 78 29.14 -33.96 4.57
CA ALA A 78 30.00 -35.15 4.60
C ALA A 78 31.20 -34.97 3.65
#